data_AF-A0A8C2R0L5-F1
#
_entry.id   AF-A0A8C2R0L5-F1
#
_cell.length_a   1.000
_cell.length_b   1.000
_cell.length_c   1.000
_cell.angle_alpha   90.00
_cell.angle_beta   90.00
_cell.angle_gamma   90.00
#
_symmetry.space_group_name_H-M   'P 1'
#
loop_
_entity.id
_entity.type
_entity.pdbx_description
1 polymer ?
#
loop_
_entity_poly.entity_id
_entity_poly.type
_entity_poly.pdbx_seq_one_letter_code
_entity_poly.pdbx_strand_id
1 'polypeptide(L)'
;MSRLWYGKKGRRHQPINQKYTLITTREDVNSKQTTPVRADLESESFRPNLSDPSDLLLPDQIEKLTKHLPPRTIGYPWTLVYGTGKHGTSLKTLYRTMTGLDTPVLMVIKDSDGQVFGALASEPFKVSDGFYGTGETFVFTFCPEFEVRTVIPVIFSLGEFALWLDGDLYHGRSHSCKTFGNHTLSKKEDFFIQDIEIWAFE
;
A
#
# COMPACT_ATOMS: atom_id res chain seq x y z
N MET A 1 -15.17 17.56 -69.97
CA MET A 1 -14.12 18.58 -70.17
C MET A 1 -12.98 18.31 -69.20
N SER A 2 -11.79 18.08 -69.75
CA SER A 2 -10.39 18.19 -69.27
C SER A 2 -10.14 18.80 -67.87
N ARG A 3 -9.12 18.43 -67.06
CA ARG A 3 -7.72 18.04 -67.38
C ARG A 3 -6.96 17.48 -66.13
N LEU A 4 -6.00 16.55 -66.38
CA LEU A 4 -4.92 16.00 -65.52
C LEU A 4 -3.93 17.08 -64.98
N TRP A 5 -3.08 16.88 -63.94
CA TRP A 5 -1.95 15.92 -63.81
C TRP A 5 -1.37 15.75 -62.37
N TYR A 6 -0.97 14.50 -62.05
CA TYR A 6 0.22 13.94 -61.35
C TYR A 6 0.91 14.56 -60.10
N GLY A 7 1.29 13.67 -59.15
CA GLY A 7 2.66 13.68 -58.57
C GLY A 7 2.93 13.12 -57.15
N LYS A 8 3.50 11.89 -57.10
CA LYS A 8 4.50 11.33 -56.15
C LYS A 8 4.16 10.83 -54.72
N LYS A 9 4.39 9.51 -54.55
CA LYS A 9 4.60 8.70 -53.33
C LYS A 9 5.91 9.06 -52.59
N GLY A 10 5.88 9.07 -51.25
CA GLY A 10 7.04 8.88 -50.34
C GLY A 10 6.67 7.86 -49.26
N ARG A 11 7.19 6.63 -49.31
CA ARG A 11 8.40 6.06 -48.65
C ARG A 11 8.33 5.96 -47.11
N ARG A 12 8.11 4.72 -46.66
CA ARG A 12 8.37 4.20 -45.30
C ARG A 12 9.89 4.06 -45.10
N HIS A 13 10.37 4.33 -43.89
CA HIS A 13 11.76 4.13 -43.48
C HIS A 13 11.86 3.17 -42.28
N GLN A 14 12.63 2.10 -42.48
CA GLN A 14 13.50 1.35 -41.56
C GLN A 14 14.52 0.62 -42.47
N PRO A 15 15.65 0.11 -41.96
CA PRO A 15 16.66 0.69 -41.07
C PRO A 15 18.05 0.75 -41.80
N ILE A 16 19.06 1.43 -41.24
CA ILE A 16 20.46 1.30 -41.71
C ILE A 16 21.40 1.05 -40.54
N ASN A 17 22.19 0.01 -40.74
CA ASN A 17 23.23 -0.59 -39.94
C ASN A 17 24.57 0.11 -40.26
N GLN A 18 25.32 0.58 -39.28
CA GLN A 18 26.69 1.06 -39.52
C GLN A 18 27.64 0.56 -38.43
N LYS A 19 28.48 -0.40 -38.83
CA LYS A 19 29.65 -0.91 -38.12
C LYS A 19 30.86 -0.03 -38.42
N TYR A 20 31.68 0.29 -37.40
CA TYR A 20 33.15 0.47 -37.45
C TYR A 20 33.65 0.44 -35.99
N THR A 21 34.80 -0.06 -35.54
CA THR A 21 35.85 -1.00 -35.99
C THR A 21 36.62 -1.32 -34.69
N LEU A 22 36.87 -2.60 -34.39
CA LEU A 22 37.68 -3.04 -33.25
C LEU A 22 39.18 -2.83 -33.56
N ILE A 23 39.89 -2.10 -32.71
CA ILE A 23 41.36 -2.14 -32.68
C ILE A 23 41.76 -3.03 -31.51
N THR A 24 42.25 -4.22 -31.86
CA THR A 24 42.92 -5.18 -30.97
C THR A 24 44.30 -4.65 -30.58
N THR A 25 44.61 -4.69 -29.28
CA THR A 25 45.96 -5.01 -28.81
C THR A 25 45.83 -6.08 -27.72
N ARG A 26 46.55 -7.19 -27.91
CA ARG A 26 46.77 -8.27 -26.93
C ARG A 26 48.00 -7.88 -26.12
N GLU A 27 47.93 -7.93 -24.79
CA GLU A 27 48.68 -8.80 -23.85
C GLU A 27 48.86 -7.87 -22.62
N ASP A 28 48.62 -8.23 -21.36
CA ASP A 28 48.97 -9.44 -20.64
C ASP A 28 48.15 -9.62 -19.35
N VAL A 29 48.19 -10.86 -18.89
CA VAL A 29 47.65 -11.45 -17.67
C VAL A 29 48.17 -10.74 -16.41
N ASN A 30 47.29 -10.24 -15.52
CA ASN A 30 47.53 -10.31 -14.07
C ASN A 30 46.26 -10.04 -13.22
N SER A 31 45.95 -11.03 -12.39
CA SER A 31 45.33 -10.96 -11.05
C SER A 31 44.69 -9.64 -10.58
N LYS A 32 43.36 -9.66 -10.40
CA LYS A 32 42.66 -9.33 -9.12
C LYS A 32 41.14 -9.43 -9.33
N GLN A 33 40.47 -10.15 -8.44
CA GLN A 33 39.02 -10.13 -8.30
C GLN A 33 38.56 -8.70 -8.05
N THR A 34 37.79 -8.15 -8.99
CA THR A 34 37.05 -6.91 -8.82
C THR A 34 35.58 -7.27 -8.99
N THR A 35 34.86 -7.33 -7.88
CA THR A 35 33.41 -7.49 -7.80
C THR A 35 32.71 -6.40 -8.63
N PRO A 36 31.58 -6.71 -9.31
CA PRO A 36 30.87 -5.71 -10.11
C PRO A 36 30.06 -4.80 -9.17
N VAL A 37 30.68 -3.70 -8.72
CA VAL A 37 30.02 -2.62 -7.99
C VAL A 37 29.23 -1.75 -8.98
N ARG A 38 28.15 -2.25 -9.58
CA ARG A 38 27.23 -1.44 -10.44
C ARG A 38 25.77 -1.95 -10.52
N ALA A 39 25.21 -2.48 -9.43
CA ALA A 39 23.77 -2.77 -9.38
C ALA A 39 23.05 -2.40 -8.06
N ASP A 40 23.77 -1.87 -7.06
CA ASP A 40 23.22 -1.65 -5.71
C ASP A 40 22.96 -0.17 -5.36
N LEU A 41 22.71 0.68 -6.36
CA LEU A 41 22.47 2.12 -6.11
C LEU A 41 21.01 2.55 -6.33
N GLU A 42 20.12 1.65 -6.72
CA GLU A 42 18.69 1.95 -6.94
C GLU A 42 17.74 1.32 -5.90
N SER A 43 18.24 0.53 -4.94
CA SER A 43 17.40 -0.21 -3.96
C SER A 43 17.43 0.35 -2.52
N GLU A 44 18.22 1.38 -2.24
CA GLU A 44 18.33 2.00 -0.91
C GLU A 44 17.34 3.17 -0.69
N SER A 45 16.58 3.58 -1.72
CA SER A 45 15.81 4.84 -1.67
C SER A 45 14.35 4.72 -1.21
N PHE A 46 13.80 3.52 -1.04
CA PHE A 46 12.37 3.35 -0.71
C PHE A 46 12.07 2.21 0.26
N ARG A 47 13.00 1.89 1.18
CA ARG A 47 12.63 0.99 2.28
C ARG A 47 11.70 1.74 3.24
N PRO A 48 10.49 1.23 3.51
CA PRO A 48 9.61 1.84 4.49
C PRO A 48 10.31 1.88 5.84
N ASN A 49 10.46 3.08 6.38
CA ASN A 49 11.12 3.28 7.66
C ASN A 49 10.07 3.11 8.76
N LEU A 50 10.15 2.02 9.53
CA LEU A 50 9.29 1.82 10.70
C LEU A 50 10.06 2.25 11.95
N SER A 51 9.40 3.02 12.81
CA SER A 51 9.94 3.43 14.12
C SER A 51 10.20 2.22 15.04
N ASP A 52 9.30 1.23 14.98
CA ASP A 52 9.33 -0.03 15.71
C ASP A 52 9.10 -1.19 14.72
N PRO A 53 9.67 -2.39 14.94
CA PRO A 53 9.27 -3.56 14.17
C PRO A 53 7.77 -3.83 14.35
N SER A 54 7.09 -4.24 13.28
CA SER A 54 5.71 -4.73 13.34
C SER A 54 5.69 -6.20 13.79
N ASP A 55 4.79 -6.52 14.70
CA ASP A 55 4.51 -7.89 15.14
C ASP A 55 3.49 -8.59 14.22
N LEU A 56 2.75 -7.81 13.40
CA LEU A 56 1.68 -8.31 12.53
C LEU A 56 2.04 -8.36 11.04
N LEU A 57 2.85 -7.43 10.55
CA LEU A 57 3.22 -7.32 9.14
C LEU A 57 4.60 -7.92 8.86
N LEU A 58 4.66 -8.77 7.83
CA LEU A 58 5.92 -9.24 7.26
C LEU A 58 6.56 -8.17 6.35
N PRO A 59 7.90 -8.17 6.15
CA PRO A 59 8.58 -7.19 5.30
C PRO A 59 7.96 -7.01 3.91
N ASP A 60 7.66 -8.11 3.21
CA ASP A 60 7.02 -8.09 1.88
C ASP A 60 5.61 -7.46 1.90
N GLN A 61 4.88 -7.60 3.03
CA GLN A 61 3.57 -7.00 3.21
C GLN A 61 3.68 -5.49 3.42
N ILE A 62 4.68 -5.04 4.17
CA ILE A 62 4.97 -3.62 4.36
C ILE A 62 5.33 -2.97 3.02
N GLU A 63 6.17 -3.62 2.21
CA GLU A 63 6.51 -3.13 0.87
C GLU A 63 5.28 -3.03 -0.05
N LYS A 64 4.38 -4.00 0.01
CA LYS A 64 3.12 -3.99 -0.76
C LYS A 64 2.20 -2.84 -0.32
N LEU A 65 2.06 -2.61 0.98
CA LEU A 65 1.23 -1.53 1.52
C LEU A 65 1.81 -0.15 1.22
N THR A 66 3.13 0.01 1.34
CA THR A 66 3.85 1.27 1.08
C THR A 66 3.55 1.84 -0.30
N LYS A 67 3.38 0.97 -1.31
CA LYS A 67 3.05 1.36 -2.70
C LYS A 67 1.66 1.97 -2.87
N HIS A 68 0.77 1.78 -1.89
CA HIS A 68 -0.63 2.22 -1.93
C HIS A 68 -0.91 3.36 -0.95
N LEU A 69 0.07 3.78 -0.15
CA LEU A 69 -0.11 4.87 0.79
C LEU A 69 -0.32 6.21 0.07
N PRO A 70 -1.07 7.16 0.68
CA PRO A 70 -1.24 8.48 0.11
C PRO A 70 0.09 9.21 -0.11
N PRO A 71 0.25 10.02 -1.17
CA PRO A 71 1.51 10.71 -1.45
C PRO A 71 2.03 11.57 -0.29
N ARG A 72 1.14 12.08 0.58
CA ARG A 72 1.50 12.88 1.75
C ARG A 72 2.20 12.11 2.87
N THR A 73 2.19 10.78 2.85
CA THR A 73 2.92 9.96 3.83
C THR A 73 4.34 9.65 3.36
N ILE A 74 4.71 9.99 2.13
CA ILE A 74 6.04 9.71 1.56
C ILE A 74 7.09 10.50 2.33
N GLY A 75 8.14 9.80 2.78
CA GLY A 75 9.27 10.39 3.51
C GLY A 75 9.06 10.44 5.03
N TYR A 76 7.86 10.16 5.53
CA TYR A 76 7.58 10.02 6.96
C TYR A 76 7.73 8.57 7.41
N PRO A 77 8.34 8.31 8.58
CA PRO A 77 8.39 6.97 9.13
C PRO A 77 7.00 6.51 9.59
N TRP A 78 6.82 5.20 9.67
CA TRP A 78 5.64 4.58 10.24
C TRP A 78 5.83 4.52 11.77
N THR A 79 4.99 5.25 12.48
CA THR A 79 5.02 5.36 13.94
C THR A 79 3.91 4.53 14.57
N LEU A 80 4.27 3.54 15.40
CA LEU A 80 3.29 2.68 16.07
C LEU A 80 2.60 3.47 17.20
N VAL A 81 1.41 3.98 16.93
CA VAL A 81 0.65 4.81 17.89
C VAL A 81 -0.29 4.00 18.77
N TYR A 82 -0.68 2.81 18.33
CA TYR A 82 -1.50 1.89 19.11
C TYR A 82 -1.20 0.45 18.74
N GLY A 83 -1.29 -0.44 19.72
CA GLY A 83 -1.08 -1.87 19.54
C GLY A 83 -1.71 -2.63 20.69
N THR A 84 -2.51 -3.67 20.42
CA THR A 84 -3.20 -4.44 21.47
C THR A 84 -2.23 -5.07 22.47
N GLY A 85 -1.08 -5.57 21.98
CA GLY A 85 -0.02 -6.10 22.81
C GLY A 85 0.65 -5.08 23.74
N LYS A 86 0.64 -3.78 23.38
CA LYS A 86 1.26 -2.70 24.17
C LYS A 86 0.25 -1.91 25.02
N HIS A 87 -0.99 -1.76 24.55
CA HIS A 87 -1.97 -0.82 25.09
C HIS A 87 -3.27 -1.47 25.60
N GLY A 88 -3.43 -2.78 25.41
CA GLY A 88 -4.64 -3.53 25.76
C GLY A 88 -5.73 -3.46 24.68
N THR A 89 -6.92 -3.97 24.98
CA THR A 89 -8.01 -4.18 24.02
C THR A 89 -9.20 -3.25 24.31
N SER A 90 -8.96 -1.94 24.36
CA SER A 90 -10.01 -0.97 24.70
C SER A 90 -10.13 0.09 23.61
N LEU A 91 -11.31 0.17 22.98
CA LEU A 91 -11.60 1.19 21.97
C LEU A 91 -11.46 2.62 22.52
N LYS A 92 -11.72 2.82 23.82
CA LYS A 92 -11.47 4.10 24.50
C LYS A 92 -9.98 4.45 24.56
N THR A 93 -9.12 3.47 24.80
CA THR A 93 -7.67 3.68 24.75
C THR A 93 -7.22 4.00 23.33
N LEU A 94 -7.76 3.30 22.33
CA LEU A 94 -7.51 3.60 20.91
C LEU A 94 -7.87 5.05 20.56
N TYR A 95 -9.07 5.53 20.90
CA TYR A 95 -9.42 6.94 20.63
C TYR A 95 -8.51 7.94 21.35
N ARG A 96 -8.05 7.60 22.55
CA ARG A 96 -7.12 8.45 23.31
C ARG A 96 -5.76 8.57 22.62
N THR A 97 -5.23 7.49 22.03
CA THR A 97 -3.95 7.54 21.30
C THR A 97 -4.07 8.27 19.96
N MET A 98 -5.28 8.41 19.40
CA MET A 98 -5.51 9.20 18.19
C MET A 98 -5.60 10.72 18.45
N THR A 99 -5.70 11.13 19.71
CA THR A 99 -5.90 12.55 20.05
C THR A 99 -4.63 13.35 19.76
N GLY A 100 -4.75 14.37 18.92
CA GLY A 100 -3.63 15.26 18.56
C GLY A 100 -2.85 14.85 17.31
N LEU A 101 -3.18 13.70 16.71
CA LEU A 101 -2.64 13.33 15.40
C LEU A 101 -3.29 14.17 14.29
N ASP A 102 -2.51 14.50 13.25
CA ASP A 102 -2.96 15.19 12.03
C ASP A 102 -2.37 14.53 10.78
N THR A 103 -2.55 13.21 10.68
CA THR A 103 -1.97 12.37 9.62
C THR A 103 -2.90 11.17 9.34
N PRO A 104 -2.84 10.52 8.16
CA PRO A 104 -3.55 9.27 7.95
C PRO A 104 -3.09 8.22 8.97
N VAL A 105 -3.97 7.27 9.27
CA VAL A 105 -3.62 6.15 10.15
C VAL A 105 -3.92 4.84 9.45
N LEU A 106 -2.95 3.93 9.47
CA LEU A 106 -3.08 2.57 8.96
C LEU A 106 -3.38 1.62 10.11
N MET A 107 -4.59 1.09 10.13
CA MET A 107 -5.00 0.02 11.02
C MET A 107 -4.72 -1.34 10.38
N VAL A 108 -3.98 -2.18 11.09
CA VAL A 108 -3.66 -3.56 10.72
C VAL A 108 -4.30 -4.47 11.76
N ILE A 109 -5.04 -5.47 11.30
CA ILE A 109 -5.73 -6.45 12.12
C ILE A 109 -5.23 -7.82 11.74
N LYS A 110 -4.93 -8.62 12.75
CA LYS A 110 -4.75 -10.06 12.62
C LYS A 110 -5.91 -10.76 13.30
N ASP A 111 -6.62 -11.61 12.56
CA ASP A 111 -7.70 -12.43 13.13
C ASP A 111 -7.17 -13.72 13.77
N SER A 112 -8.03 -14.43 14.49
CA SER A 112 -7.73 -15.72 15.12
C SER A 112 -7.39 -16.84 14.13
N ASP A 113 -7.77 -16.68 12.86
CA ASP A 113 -7.44 -17.60 11.77
C ASP A 113 -6.09 -17.27 11.11
N GLY A 114 -5.36 -16.28 11.66
CA GLY A 114 -4.04 -15.83 11.22
C GLY A 114 -4.04 -14.91 10.00
N GLN A 115 -5.22 -14.46 9.55
CA GLN A 115 -5.33 -13.57 8.39
C GLN A 115 -5.02 -12.13 8.78
N VAL A 116 -4.31 -11.44 7.88
CA VAL A 116 -3.96 -10.03 8.06
C VAL A 116 -4.72 -9.18 7.04
N PHE A 117 -5.41 -8.16 7.54
CA PHE A 117 -6.20 -7.22 6.76
C PHE A 117 -6.37 -5.92 7.54
N GLY A 118 -7.02 -4.92 6.95
CA GLY A 118 -7.25 -3.67 7.66
C GLY A 118 -7.66 -2.53 6.75
N ALA A 119 -7.39 -1.31 7.21
CA ALA A 119 -7.76 -0.10 6.51
C ALA A 119 -6.78 1.03 6.78
N LEU A 120 -6.58 1.89 5.77
CA LEU A 120 -6.03 3.22 5.97
C LEU A 120 -7.18 4.21 6.08
N ALA A 121 -7.26 4.90 7.20
CA ALA A 121 -8.16 6.04 7.38
C ALA A 121 -7.41 7.32 7.03
N SER A 122 -8.06 8.19 6.25
CA SER A 122 -7.47 9.49 5.85
C SER A 122 -7.31 10.48 7.02
N GLU A 123 -7.97 10.22 8.13
CA GLU A 123 -7.89 11.01 9.36
C GLU A 123 -7.93 10.08 10.59
N PRO A 124 -7.39 10.49 11.74
CA PRO A 124 -7.35 9.65 12.94
C PRO A 124 -8.75 9.26 13.42
N PHE A 125 -8.86 8.06 13.99
CA PHE A 125 -10.14 7.55 14.47
C PHE A 125 -10.69 8.41 15.61
N LYS A 126 -11.95 8.81 15.48
CA LYS A 126 -12.70 9.58 16.48
C LYS A 126 -14.13 9.10 16.59
N VAL A 127 -14.74 9.39 17.74
CA VAL A 127 -16.19 9.26 17.92
C VAL A 127 -16.87 10.34 17.09
N SER A 128 -17.83 9.95 16.26
CA SER A 128 -18.55 10.83 15.34
C SER A 128 -20.00 10.39 15.21
N ASP A 129 -20.91 11.35 15.09
CA ASP A 129 -22.35 11.10 14.86
C ASP A 129 -22.66 10.72 13.40
N GLY A 130 -21.65 10.74 12.52
CA GLY A 130 -21.75 10.36 11.11
C GLY A 130 -20.44 9.88 10.51
N PHE A 131 -20.51 9.48 9.24
CA PHE A 131 -19.33 9.05 8.47
C PHE A 131 -18.35 10.22 8.26
N TYR A 132 -17.06 9.92 8.34
CA TYR A 132 -15.96 10.86 8.11
C TYR A 132 -14.87 10.20 7.27
N GLY A 133 -13.87 10.99 6.88
CA GLY A 133 -12.80 10.58 5.97
C GLY A 133 -12.95 11.16 4.56
N THR A 134 -11.87 11.03 3.80
CA THR A 134 -11.73 11.48 2.41
C THR A 134 -11.57 10.27 1.48
N GLY A 135 -11.49 10.53 0.17
CA GLY A 135 -11.21 9.51 -0.84
C GLY A 135 -9.81 8.86 -0.75
N GLU A 136 -8.95 9.32 0.16
CA GLU A 136 -7.67 8.64 0.47
C GLU A 136 -7.87 7.35 1.28
N THR A 137 -9.06 7.16 1.88
CA THR A 137 -9.39 5.99 2.68
C THR A 137 -9.43 4.73 1.81
N PHE A 138 -8.81 3.65 2.27
CA PHE A 138 -8.85 2.35 1.60
C PHE A 138 -8.91 1.20 2.59
N VAL A 139 -9.41 0.06 2.14
CA VAL A 139 -9.31 -1.23 2.83
C VAL A 139 -8.33 -2.13 2.09
N PHE A 140 -7.68 -3.03 2.82
CA PHE A 140 -6.81 -4.03 2.25
C PHE A 140 -7.02 -5.39 2.91
N THR A 141 -6.69 -6.44 2.18
CA THR A 141 -6.61 -7.81 2.71
C THR A 141 -5.43 -8.55 2.10
N PHE A 142 -4.84 -9.49 2.84
CA PHE A 142 -3.88 -10.46 2.33
C PHE A 142 -4.51 -11.85 2.08
N CYS A 143 -5.84 -11.93 2.09
CA CYS A 143 -6.61 -13.16 1.93
C CYS A 143 -7.55 -13.10 0.72
N PRO A 144 -7.54 -14.07 -0.22
CA PRO A 144 -6.53 -15.13 -0.38
C PRO A 144 -5.20 -14.61 -0.95
N GLU A 145 -5.23 -13.43 -1.56
CA GLU A 145 -4.08 -12.70 -2.08
C GLU A 145 -4.14 -11.24 -1.61
N PHE A 146 -3.09 -10.46 -1.91
CA PHE A 146 -3.07 -9.05 -1.56
C PHE A 146 -3.99 -8.23 -2.47
N GLU A 147 -4.98 -7.57 -1.87
CA GLU A 147 -5.93 -6.70 -2.55
C GLU A 147 -6.07 -5.38 -1.78
N VAL A 148 -6.15 -4.26 -2.51
CA VAL A 148 -6.43 -2.92 -1.98
C VAL A 148 -7.64 -2.33 -2.71
N ARG A 149 -8.57 -1.74 -1.95
CA ARG A 149 -9.78 -1.10 -2.47
C ARG A 149 -9.96 0.27 -1.84
N THR A 150 -9.90 1.31 -2.67
CA THR A 150 -10.15 2.70 -2.25
C THR A 150 -11.64 3.01 -2.24
N VAL A 151 -12.04 4.06 -1.52
CA VAL A 151 -13.40 4.58 -1.60
C VAL A 151 -13.75 4.97 -3.03
N ILE A 152 -14.92 4.54 -3.51
CA ILE A 152 -15.52 5.01 -4.75
C ILE A 152 -16.40 6.24 -4.44
N PRO A 153 -16.08 7.44 -4.95
CA PRO A 153 -16.76 8.68 -4.56
C PRO A 153 -18.28 8.67 -4.72
N VAL A 154 -18.81 7.96 -5.72
CA VAL A 154 -20.27 7.91 -5.98
C VAL A 154 -21.03 7.04 -4.97
N ILE A 155 -20.33 6.20 -4.20
CA ILE A 155 -20.95 5.15 -3.37
C ILE A 155 -20.82 5.43 -1.86
N PHE A 156 -20.04 6.43 -1.44
CA PHE A 156 -19.86 6.82 -0.03
C PHE A 156 -21.18 7.10 0.73
N SER A 157 -22.29 7.29 0.01
CA SER A 157 -23.64 7.54 0.55
C SER A 157 -24.52 6.29 0.75
N LEU A 158 -24.06 5.06 0.45
CA LEU A 158 -24.93 3.87 0.35
C LEU A 158 -24.91 2.89 1.55
N GLY A 159 -24.23 3.20 2.66
CA GLY A 159 -24.66 2.74 3.99
C GLY A 159 -24.28 1.33 4.48
N GLU A 160 -23.27 0.66 3.91
CA GLU A 160 -22.73 -0.59 4.47
C GLU A 160 -21.26 -0.41 4.91
N PHE A 161 -20.81 -1.16 5.92
CA PHE A 161 -19.45 -1.08 6.45
C PHE A 161 -18.59 -2.22 5.87
N ALA A 162 -17.41 -1.88 5.32
CA ALA A 162 -16.44 -2.90 4.90
C ALA A 162 -15.78 -3.63 6.09
N LEU A 163 -15.65 -2.92 7.22
CA LEU A 163 -15.02 -3.38 8.45
C LEU A 163 -15.71 -2.72 9.66
N TRP A 164 -16.06 -3.54 10.64
CA TRP A 164 -16.64 -3.12 11.92
C TRP A 164 -15.94 -3.86 13.05
N LEU A 165 -15.72 -3.19 14.18
CA LEU A 165 -15.11 -3.75 15.40
C LEU A 165 -15.98 -3.39 16.60
N ASP A 166 -16.02 -4.26 17.60
CA ASP A 166 -16.67 -3.99 18.88
C ASP A 166 -15.82 -3.13 19.82
N GLY A 167 -16.43 -2.68 20.93
CA GLY A 167 -15.79 -1.78 21.89
C GLY A 167 -14.61 -2.39 22.66
N ASP A 168 -14.57 -3.72 22.75
CA ASP A 168 -13.52 -4.50 23.41
C ASP A 168 -12.45 -4.98 22.43
N LEU A 169 -12.53 -4.58 21.15
CA LEU A 169 -11.59 -4.96 20.08
C LEU A 169 -11.36 -6.47 20.01
N TYR A 170 -12.42 -7.24 20.23
CA TYR A 170 -12.38 -8.70 20.26
C TYR A 170 -13.24 -9.33 19.15
N HIS A 171 -14.42 -8.77 18.89
CA HIS A 171 -15.27 -9.19 17.78
C HIS A 171 -15.17 -8.19 16.62
N GLY A 172 -15.05 -8.72 15.41
CA GLY A 172 -15.11 -7.92 14.20
C GLY A 172 -16.06 -8.52 13.16
N ARG A 173 -16.52 -7.66 12.27
CA ARG A 173 -17.33 -8.02 11.11
C ARG A 173 -16.78 -7.40 9.84
N SER A 174 -16.78 -8.17 8.75
CA SER A 174 -16.47 -7.68 7.42
C SER A 174 -17.56 -8.13 6.44
N HIS A 175 -18.12 -7.17 5.70
CA HIS A 175 -19.09 -7.43 4.65
C HIS A 175 -18.56 -6.90 3.32
N SER A 176 -19.10 -7.44 2.23
CA SER A 176 -18.96 -6.79 0.94
C SER A 176 -19.61 -5.41 1.01
N CYS A 177 -18.86 -4.36 0.72
CA CYS A 177 -19.38 -3.00 0.80
C CYS A 177 -19.28 -2.34 -0.57
N LYS A 178 -20.40 -1.80 -1.05
CA LYS A 178 -20.43 -1.09 -2.34
C LYS A 178 -19.49 0.12 -2.34
N THR A 179 -19.27 0.78 -1.20
CA THR A 179 -18.39 1.96 -1.08
C THR A 179 -16.97 1.68 -1.53
N PHE A 180 -16.47 0.48 -1.27
CA PHE A 180 -15.12 0.06 -1.66
C PHE A 180 -15.14 -0.96 -2.82
N GLY A 181 -16.28 -1.57 -3.11
CA GLY A 181 -16.36 -2.71 -4.03
C GLY A 181 -15.55 -3.91 -3.54
N ASN A 182 -15.36 -4.04 -2.22
CA ASN A 182 -14.58 -5.13 -1.62
C ASN A 182 -15.45 -6.39 -1.44
N HIS A 183 -14.78 -7.54 -1.44
CA HIS A 183 -15.32 -8.77 -0.86
C HIS A 183 -15.04 -8.79 0.66
N THR A 184 -15.59 -9.76 1.38
CA THR A 184 -15.27 -9.98 2.81
C THR A 184 -13.75 -10.06 3.00
N LEU A 185 -13.19 -9.23 3.88
CA LEU A 185 -11.74 -9.06 4.04
C LEU A 185 -11.10 -10.25 4.77
N SER A 186 -11.86 -10.91 5.63
CA SER A 186 -11.51 -12.13 6.38
C SER A 186 -12.03 -13.40 5.70
N LYS A 187 -11.71 -14.57 6.24
CA LYS A 187 -12.26 -15.86 5.74
C LYS A 187 -13.78 -15.98 5.90
N LYS A 188 -14.35 -15.32 6.90
CA LYS A 188 -15.77 -15.33 7.29
C LYS A 188 -16.22 -13.90 7.58
N GLU A 189 -17.53 -13.65 7.54
CA GLU A 189 -18.07 -12.33 7.86
C GLU A 189 -17.79 -11.93 9.31
N ASP A 190 -18.05 -12.83 10.26
CA ASP A 190 -17.68 -12.68 11.65
C ASP A 190 -16.27 -13.25 11.91
N PHE A 191 -15.44 -12.50 12.62
CA PHE A 191 -14.10 -12.93 13.02
C PHE A 191 -13.76 -12.49 14.45
N PHE A 192 -12.85 -13.22 15.07
CA PHE A 192 -12.26 -12.84 16.34
C PHE A 192 -10.91 -12.17 16.09
N ILE A 193 -10.70 -11.03 16.73
CA ILE A 193 -9.48 -10.26 16.62
C ILE A 193 -8.44 -10.91 17.53
N GLN A 194 -7.29 -11.28 16.94
CA GLN A 194 -6.12 -11.69 17.71
C GLN A 194 -5.36 -10.46 18.18
N ASP A 195 -4.99 -9.58 17.24
CA ASP A 195 -4.20 -8.39 17.51
C ASP A 195 -4.51 -7.25 16.53
N ILE A 196 -4.29 -6.02 17.00
CA ILE A 196 -4.38 -4.79 16.20
C ILE A 196 -3.12 -3.97 16.38
N GLU A 197 -2.61 -3.43 15.28
CA GLU A 197 -1.63 -2.33 15.26
C GLU A 197 -2.20 -1.13 14.51
N ILE A 198 -1.88 0.08 14.94
CA ILE A 198 -2.19 1.31 14.22
C ILE A 198 -0.93 2.13 14.05
N TRP A 199 -0.63 2.45 12.80
CA TRP A 199 0.54 3.18 12.37
C TRP A 199 0.15 4.57 11.88
N ALA A 200 0.81 5.60 12.39
CA ALA A 200 0.73 6.97 11.91
C ALA A 200 1.95 7.31 11.03
N PHE A 201 1.86 8.36 10.23
CA PHE A 201 2.95 8.81 9.35
C PHE A 201 3.38 10.23 9.72
N GLU A 202 4.37 10.36 10.59
CA GLU A 202 4.90 11.63 11.12
C GLU A 202 6.39 11.55 11.47
#